data_AF-A0A958G5R7-F1
#
_entry.id   AF-A0A958G5R7-F1
#
_cell.length_a   1.000
_cell.length_b   1.000
_cell.length_c   1.000
_cell.angle_alpha   90.00
_cell.angle_beta   90.00
_cell.angle_gamma   90.00
#
_symmetry.space_group_name_H-M   'P 1'
#
loop_
_entity.id
_entity.type
_entity.pdbx_description
1 polymer ?
#
loop_
_entity_poly.entity_id
_entity_poly.type
_entity_poly.pdbx_seq_one_letter_code
_entity_poly.pdbx_strand_id
1 'polypeptide(L)'
;MRSSFYSPTEGKILAVHKPADWTSFDVVNKIRRLTGIKKVGHAGTLDPFATGVLLICLGPATKKSASLMNLDKEYRAEIVLGQERDTMDVTGKVIAEAAVPELDIAGVDAALQSFIGRIEQEIPAYSAAKHQGKRL
;
A
#
# COMPACT_ATOMS: atom_id res chain seq x y z
N MET A 1 -4.17 31.30 9.54
CA MET A 1 -4.20 31.07 8.07
C MET A 1 -5.27 30.02 7.75
N ARG A 2 -6.55 30.41 7.59
CA ARG A 2 -7.60 29.48 7.17
C ARG A 2 -7.52 29.36 5.65
N SER A 3 -6.85 28.33 5.14
CA SER A 3 -6.67 28.17 3.70
C SER A 3 -8.02 27.92 3.02
N SER A 4 -8.26 28.59 1.90
CA SER A 4 -9.45 28.54 1.03
C SER A 4 -9.82 27.15 0.47
N PHE A 5 -9.10 26.09 0.87
CA PHE A 5 -9.18 24.78 0.23
C PHE A 5 -9.74 23.66 1.12
N TYR A 6 -10.23 23.95 2.32
CA TYR A 6 -10.85 22.96 3.21
C TYR A 6 -12.29 23.35 3.52
N SER A 7 -13.23 22.48 3.16
CA SER A 7 -14.65 22.61 3.50
C SER A 7 -14.94 21.87 4.81
N PRO A 8 -15.43 22.54 5.87
CA PRO A 8 -15.84 21.86 7.10
C PRO A 8 -17.00 20.88 6.91
N THR A 9 -17.83 21.06 5.88
CA THR A 9 -19.01 20.22 5.60
C THR A 9 -18.69 19.02 4.72
N GLU A 10 -17.73 19.15 3.80
CA GLU A 10 -17.38 18.09 2.85
C GLU A 10 -16.06 17.39 3.20
N GLY A 11 -15.17 18.06 3.92
CA GLY A 11 -13.81 17.61 4.16
C GLY A 11 -12.90 17.80 2.94
N LYS A 12 -11.84 17.01 2.87
CA LYS A 12 -10.90 17.04 1.73
C LYS A 12 -10.23 15.68 1.54
N ILE A 13 -9.90 15.33 0.30
CA ILE A 13 -9.02 14.21 -0.03
C ILE A 13 -7.70 14.79 -0.54
N LEU A 14 -6.59 14.28 -0.03
CA LEU A 14 -5.24 14.64 -0.45
C LEU A 14 -4.57 13.40 -1.05
N ALA A 15 -3.98 13.54 -2.23
CA ALA A 15 -3.01 12.58 -2.72
C ALA A 15 -1.63 12.96 -2.15
N VAL A 16 -1.10 12.14 -1.26
CA VAL A 16 0.19 12.38 -0.60
C VAL A 16 1.19 11.37 -1.11
N HIS A 17 2.38 11.82 -1.53
CA HIS A 17 3.47 10.89 -1.82
C HIS A 17 4.10 10.40 -0.50
N LYS A 18 3.83 9.15 -0.11
CA LYS A 18 4.42 8.50 1.07
C LYS A 18 5.90 8.21 0.79
N PRO A 19 6.84 8.69 1.62
CA PRO A 19 8.25 8.27 1.53
C PRO A 19 8.44 6.83 2.03
N ALA A 20 9.60 6.25 1.75
CA ALA A 20 10.03 5.00 2.34
C ALA A 20 10.19 5.16 3.87
N ASP A 21 10.20 4.03 4.58
CA ASP A 21 10.37 3.89 6.03
C ASP A 21 9.26 4.52 6.89
N TRP A 22 8.25 5.11 6.26
CA TRP A 22 7.08 5.63 6.95
C TRP A 22 5.94 4.63 6.85
N THR A 23 5.27 4.34 7.97
CA THR A 23 3.97 3.67 7.89
C THR A 23 2.95 4.63 7.27
N SER A 24 1.88 4.06 6.70
CA SER A 24 0.74 4.88 6.25
C SER A 24 0.13 5.72 7.39
N PHE A 25 0.23 5.24 8.63
CA PHE A 25 -0.24 5.95 9.82
C PHE A 25 0.67 7.11 10.23
N ASP A 26 1.97 7.05 9.94
CA ASP A 26 2.88 8.18 10.18
C ASP A 26 2.49 9.38 9.32
N VAL A 27 2.09 9.14 8.06
CA VAL A 27 1.55 10.19 7.18
C VAL A 27 0.26 10.78 7.77
N VAL A 28 -0.67 9.93 8.22
CA VAL A 28 -1.91 10.37 8.90
C VAL A 28 -1.58 11.26 10.10
N ASN A 29 -0.64 10.84 10.95
CA ASN A 29 -0.23 11.58 12.14
C ASN A 29 0.41 12.93 11.78
N LYS A 30 1.28 12.96 10.77
CA LYS A 30 1.92 14.19 10.28
C LYS A 30 0.88 15.17 9.75
N ILE A 31 -0.04 14.73 8.90
CA ILE A 31 -1.10 15.58 8.34
C ILE A 31 -2.05 16.08 9.43
N ARG A 32 -2.43 15.21 10.40
CA ARG A 32 -3.24 15.61 11.54
C ARG A 32 -2.57 16.72 12.35
N ARG A 33 -1.27 16.61 12.62
CA ARG A 33 -0.49 17.63 13.34
C ARG A 33 -0.39 18.94 12.57
N LEU A 34 -0.12 18.88 11.26
CA LEU A 34 0.03 20.08 10.41
C LEU A 34 -1.29 20.84 10.21
N THR A 35 -2.42 20.13 10.13
CA THR A 35 -3.72 20.73 9.83
C THR A 35 -4.55 21.06 11.07
N GLY A 36 -4.26 20.43 12.22
CA GLY A 36 -5.09 20.50 13.43
C GLY A 36 -6.44 19.80 13.31
N ILE A 37 -6.74 19.14 12.18
CA ILE A 37 -8.01 18.46 11.96
C ILE A 37 -7.98 17.13 12.71
N LYS A 38 -8.90 16.90 13.65
CA LYS A 38 -8.92 15.68 14.48
C LYS A 38 -9.22 14.41 13.67
N LYS A 39 -10.13 14.50 12.69
CA LYS A 39 -10.60 13.36 11.90
C LYS A 39 -9.77 13.22 10.62
N VAL A 40 -8.79 12.33 10.63
CA VAL A 40 -7.90 12.03 9.50
C VAL A 40 -7.78 10.52 9.36
N GLY A 41 -7.87 10.02 8.13
CA GLY A 41 -7.62 8.61 7.81
C GLY A 41 -7.01 8.47 6.41
N HIS A 42 -6.63 7.26 6.03
CA HIS A 42 -6.14 6.95 4.69
C HIS A 42 -7.09 5.97 3.97
N ALA A 43 -7.01 5.89 2.65
CA ALA A 43 -7.86 5.04 1.81
C ALA A 43 -7.06 3.97 1.05
N GLY A 44 -6.31 3.16 1.80
CA GLY A 44 -5.41 2.12 1.29
C GLY A 44 -4.10 2.16 2.06
N THR A 45 -3.58 1.01 2.47
CA THR A 45 -2.30 0.93 3.18
C THR A 45 -1.18 0.72 2.17
N LEU A 46 -0.11 1.49 2.27
CA LEU A 46 1.18 1.17 1.68
C LEU A 46 2.11 0.68 2.80
N ASP A 47 2.85 -0.40 2.50
CA ASP A 47 3.87 -0.95 3.39
C ASP A 47 4.98 0.08 3.68
N PRO A 48 5.68 -0.04 4.82
CA PRO A 48 6.71 0.92 5.19
C PRO A 48 7.78 1.12 4.12
N PHE A 49 8.26 0.05 3.50
CA PHE A 49 9.30 0.10 2.46
C PHE A 49 8.81 0.70 1.14
N ALA A 50 7.50 0.61 0.85
CA ALA A 50 6.93 1.11 -0.38
C ALA A 50 6.88 2.64 -0.41
N THR A 51 6.96 3.23 -1.60
CA THR A 51 6.74 4.66 -1.84
C THR A 51 5.56 4.86 -2.78
N GLY A 52 5.03 6.08 -2.85
CA GLY A 52 4.02 6.43 -3.85
C GLY A 52 2.76 7.05 -3.27
N VAL A 53 1.67 6.98 -4.02
CA VAL A 53 0.44 7.73 -3.71
C VAL A 53 -0.34 7.09 -2.57
N LEU A 54 -0.50 7.84 -1.48
CA LEU A 54 -1.37 7.53 -0.35
C LEU A 54 -2.50 8.55 -0.27
N LEU A 55 -3.74 8.10 -0.48
CA LEU A 55 -4.92 8.96 -0.34
C LEU A 55 -5.23 9.21 1.14
N ILE A 56 -5.18 10.48 1.56
CA ILE A 56 -5.51 10.93 2.90
C ILE A 56 -6.85 11.67 2.90
N CYS A 57 -7.78 11.22 3.73
CA CYS A 57 -9.09 11.82 3.89
C CYS A 57 -9.14 12.66 5.18
N LEU A 58 -9.58 13.90 5.05
CA LEU A 58 -9.72 14.88 6.13
C LEU A 58 -11.20 15.16 6.42
N GLY A 59 -11.59 15.15 7.69
CA GLY A 59 -12.93 15.56 8.11
C GLY A 59 -14.03 14.64 7.57
N PRO A 60 -15.18 15.19 7.11
CA PRO A 60 -16.26 14.39 6.55
C PRO A 60 -15.87 13.47 5.38
N ALA A 61 -14.82 13.82 4.63
CA ALA A 61 -14.31 13.02 3.51
C ALA A 61 -13.83 11.61 3.91
N THR A 62 -13.54 11.35 5.20
CA THR A 62 -13.19 9.98 5.66
C THR A 62 -14.31 8.97 5.39
N LYS A 63 -15.57 9.43 5.22
CA LYS A 63 -16.70 8.58 4.84
C LYS A 63 -16.53 7.97 3.43
N LYS A 64 -15.72 8.57 2.57
CA LYS A 64 -15.42 8.10 1.21
C LYS A 64 -14.26 7.09 1.16
N SER A 65 -13.64 6.76 2.29
CA SER A 65 -12.46 5.87 2.32
C SER A 65 -12.73 4.49 1.70
N ALA A 66 -13.88 3.88 1.99
CA ALA A 66 -14.25 2.57 1.45
C ALA A 66 -14.39 2.58 -0.08
N SER A 67 -15.01 3.60 -0.67
CA SER A 67 -15.12 3.69 -2.14
C SER A 67 -13.77 3.95 -2.80
N LEU A 68 -12.91 4.77 -2.18
CA LEU A 68 -11.56 5.03 -2.67
C LEU A 68 -10.67 3.78 -2.58
N MET A 69 -10.83 2.98 -1.53
CA MET A 69 -10.16 1.68 -1.37
C MET A 69 -10.56 0.67 -2.46
N ASN A 70 -11.65 0.88 -3.20
CA ASN A 70 -12.11 -0.01 -4.26
C ASN A 70 -11.67 0.43 -5.66
N LEU A 71 -10.99 1.57 -5.80
CA LEU A 71 -10.42 2.00 -7.08
C LEU A 71 -9.33 1.03 -7.54
N ASP A 72 -9.06 0.98 -8.84
CA ASP A 72 -7.89 0.26 -9.34
C ASP A 72 -6.59 0.90 -8.85
N LYS A 73 -5.53 0.09 -8.76
CA LYS A 73 -4.20 0.55 -8.36
C LYS A 73 -3.18 0.02 -9.34
N GLU A 74 -2.16 0.82 -9.55
CA GLU A 74 -1.02 0.50 -10.37
C GLU A 74 0.23 0.53 -9.50
N TYR A 75 1.10 -0.47 -9.67
CA TYR A 75 2.34 -0.59 -8.93
C TYR A 75 3.49 -0.84 -9.90
N ARG A 76 4.64 -0.25 -9.57
CA ARG A 76 5.93 -0.62 -10.15
C ARG A 76 6.73 -1.32 -9.07
N ALA A 77 7.17 -2.53 -9.36
CA ALA A 77 7.92 -3.37 -8.43
C ALA A 77 9.19 -3.89 -9.08
N GLU A 78 10.19 -4.16 -8.24
CA GLU A 78 11.41 -4.89 -8.59
C GLU A 78 11.45 -6.15 -7.73
N ILE A 79 11.73 -7.29 -8.35
CA ILE A 79 11.71 -8.60 -7.71
C ILE A 79 13.10 -9.22 -7.80
N VAL A 80 13.58 -9.76 -6.69
CA VAL A 80 14.81 -10.55 -6.65
C VAL A 80 14.43 -12.03 -6.79
N LEU A 81 14.89 -12.66 -7.88
CA LEU A 81 14.70 -14.11 -8.08
C LEU A 81 15.76 -14.91 -7.33
N GLY A 82 15.40 -16.11 -6.88
CA GLY A 82 16.30 -17.03 -6.17
C GLY A 82 16.42 -16.77 -4.67
N GLN A 83 15.67 -15.82 -4.10
CA GLN A 83 15.60 -15.58 -2.65
C GLN A 83 14.16 -15.48 -2.18
N GLU A 84 13.84 -16.19 -1.10
CA GLU A 84 12.57 -16.08 -0.39
C GLU A 84 12.80 -15.46 0.98
N ARG A 85 11.90 -14.56 1.39
CA ARG A 85 11.94 -13.88 2.69
C ARG A 85 10.64 -14.07 3.44
N ASP A 86 10.72 -14.13 4.76
CA ASP A 86 9.57 -14.37 5.66
C ASP A 86 8.46 -13.32 5.52
N THR A 87 8.79 -12.07 5.23
CA THR A 87 7.80 -10.99 4.98
C THR A 87 7.39 -10.86 3.52
N MET A 88 7.92 -11.69 2.62
CA MET A 88 7.74 -11.59 1.17
C MET A 88 8.17 -10.24 0.57
N ASP A 89 9.00 -9.49 1.28
CA ASP A 89 9.57 -8.21 0.83
C ASP A 89 11.03 -8.04 1.30
N VAL A 90 11.63 -6.91 0.93
CA VAL A 90 13.05 -6.59 1.20
C VAL A 90 13.37 -6.39 2.69
N THR A 91 12.37 -6.25 3.56
CA THR A 91 12.56 -6.00 5.00
C THR A 91 12.69 -7.29 5.82
N GLY A 92 12.27 -8.41 5.25
CA GLY A 92 12.30 -9.72 5.88
C GLY A 92 13.66 -10.38 5.90
N LYS A 93 13.77 -11.46 6.66
CA LYS A 93 14.94 -12.34 6.69
C LYS A 93 14.84 -13.37 5.57
N VAL A 94 15.98 -13.68 4.95
CA VAL A 94 16.06 -14.76 3.96
C VAL A 94 15.76 -16.09 4.67
N ILE A 95 14.80 -16.84 4.14
CA ILE A 95 14.38 -18.16 4.66
C ILE A 95 14.67 -19.29 3.68
N ALA A 96 14.84 -18.99 2.40
CA ALA A 96 15.27 -19.94 1.38
C ALA A 96 16.04 -19.24 0.27
N GLU A 97 16.97 -19.97 -0.35
CA GLU A 97 17.70 -19.53 -1.53
C GLU A 97 17.74 -20.67 -2.56
N ALA A 98 17.71 -20.30 -3.84
CA ALA A 98 17.78 -21.23 -4.95
C ALA A 98 18.59 -20.61 -6.10
N ALA A 99 19.27 -21.46 -6.86
CA ALA A 99 19.95 -21.02 -8.07
C ALA A 99 18.93 -20.51 -9.09
N VAL A 100 19.16 -19.32 -9.65
CA VAL A 100 18.36 -18.79 -10.75
C VAL A 100 18.88 -19.41 -12.04
N PRO A 101 18.04 -20.13 -12.81
CA PRO A 101 18.46 -20.68 -14.10
C PRO A 101 18.76 -19.56 -15.10
N GLU A 102 19.31 -19.90 -16.26
CA GLU A 102 19.41 -18.95 -17.36
C GLU A 102 17.99 -18.49 -17.76
N LEU A 103 17.79 -17.18 -17.80
CA LEU A 103 16.50 -16.57 -18.11
C LEU A 103 16.57 -15.92 -19.49
N ASP A 104 15.57 -16.20 -20.32
CA ASP A 104 15.28 -15.40 -21.50
C ASP A 104 14.02 -14.55 -21.26
N ILE A 105 13.90 -13.47 -22.04
CA ILE A 105 12.76 -12.55 -21.92
C ILE A 105 11.45 -13.29 -22.22
N ALA A 106 11.46 -14.20 -23.19
CA ALA A 106 10.27 -14.95 -23.60
C ALA A 106 9.70 -15.83 -22.48
N GLY A 107 10.57 -16.50 -21.72
CA GLY A 107 10.20 -17.36 -20.59
C GLY A 107 9.67 -16.54 -19.41
N VAL A 108 10.27 -15.40 -19.13
CA VAL A 108 9.77 -14.46 -18.11
C VAL A 108 8.39 -13.93 -18.50
N ASP A 109 8.22 -13.49 -19.74
CA ASP A 109 6.94 -13.00 -20.24
C ASP A 109 5.86 -14.07 -20.18
N ALA A 110 6.18 -15.31 -20.59
CA ALA A 110 5.26 -16.44 -20.52
C ALA A 110 4.82 -16.74 -19.08
N ALA A 111 5.73 -16.66 -18.10
CA ALA A 111 5.38 -16.82 -16.69
C ALA A 111 4.44 -15.70 -16.21
N LEU A 112 4.72 -14.44 -16.58
CA LEU A 112 3.91 -13.28 -16.20
C LEU A 112 2.49 -13.31 -16.81
N GLN A 113 2.30 -13.89 -17.99
CA GLN A 113 0.96 -14.04 -18.59
C GLN A 113 -0.01 -14.80 -17.69
N SER A 114 0.48 -15.75 -16.88
CA SER A 114 -0.37 -16.51 -15.94
C SER A 114 -0.98 -15.66 -14.82
N PHE A 115 -0.45 -14.44 -14.58
CA PHE A 115 -0.93 -13.49 -13.58
C PHE A 115 -1.90 -12.45 -14.16
N ILE A 116 -2.20 -12.49 -15.46
CA ILE A 116 -3.10 -11.54 -16.11
C ILE A 116 -4.55 -12.05 -16.06
N GLY A 117 -5.45 -11.21 -15.55
CA GLY A 117 -6.87 -11.51 -15.44
C GLY A 117 -7.31 -11.78 -14.01
N ARG A 118 -8.31 -12.64 -13.83
CA ARG A 118 -8.77 -13.04 -12.49
C ARG A 118 -7.98 -14.25 -12.04
N ILE A 119 -7.31 -14.11 -10.90
CA ILE A 119 -6.53 -15.17 -10.26
C ILE A 119 -6.96 -15.33 -8.81
N GLU A 120 -6.74 -16.50 -8.25
CA GLU A 120 -6.80 -16.72 -6.80
C GLU A 120 -5.41 -16.44 -6.22
N GLN A 121 -5.35 -15.55 -5.22
CA GLN A 121 -4.11 -15.17 -4.57
C GLN A 121 -4.21 -15.50 -3.09
N GLU A 122 -3.26 -16.27 -2.58
CA GLU A 122 -3.13 -16.50 -1.15
C GLU A 122 -2.62 -15.22 -0.46
N ILE A 123 -3.24 -14.87 0.66
CA ILE A 123 -2.90 -13.65 1.39
C ILE A 123 -1.59 -13.92 2.17
N PRO A 124 -0.59 -13.03 2.08
CA PRO A 124 0.64 -13.19 2.85
C PRO A 124 0.35 -13.18 4.36
N ALA A 125 1.14 -13.97 5.10
CA ALA A 125 1.03 -14.04 6.56
C ALA A 125 1.21 -12.65 7.21
N TYR A 126 2.15 -11.85 6.71
CA TYR A 126 2.33 -10.46 7.10
C TYR A 126 1.37 -9.55 6.32
N SER A 127 0.11 -9.46 6.77
CA SER A 127 -0.88 -8.59 6.14
C SER A 127 -1.78 -7.87 7.15
N ALA A 128 -2.42 -6.79 6.70
CA ALA A 128 -3.44 -6.10 7.49
C ALA A 128 -4.80 -6.83 7.47
N ALA A 129 -4.91 -7.94 6.73
CA ALA A 129 -6.14 -8.72 6.65
C ALA A 129 -6.48 -9.31 8.02
N LYS A 130 -7.77 -9.42 8.29
CA LYS A 130 -8.27 -9.93 9.58
C LYS A 130 -8.87 -11.30 9.38
N HIS A 131 -8.42 -12.27 10.14
CA HIS A 131 -9.11 -13.55 10.32
C HIS A 131 -9.65 -13.63 11.75
N GLN A 132 -10.96 -13.83 11.90
CA GLN A 132 -11.65 -13.91 13.21
C GLN A 132 -11.37 -12.72 14.15
N GLY A 133 -11.26 -11.50 13.61
CA GLY A 133 -11.09 -10.27 14.40
C GLY A 133 -9.65 -9.97 14.84
N LYS A 134 -8.69 -10.87 14.61
CA LYS A 134 -7.25 -10.62 14.76
C LYS A 134 -6.62 -10.38 13.39
N ARG A 135 -5.54 -9.61 13.34
CA ARG A 135 -4.70 -9.56 12.13
C ARG A 135 -4.08 -10.94 11.94
N LEU A 136 -3.94 -11.37 10.67
CA LEU A 136 -3.18 -12.56 10.31
C LEU A 136 -1.73 -12.46 10.83
#